data_AF-A0A659RZQ6-F1
#
_entry.id   AF-A0A659RZQ6-F1
#
_cell.length_a   1.000
_cell.length_b   1.000
_cell.length_c   1.000
_cell.angle_alpha   90.00
_cell.angle_beta   90.00
_cell.angle_gamma   90.00
#
_symmetry.space_group_name_H-M   'P 1'
#
loop_
_entity.id
_entity.type
_entity.pdbx_description
1 polymer ?
#
loop_
_entity_poly.entity_id
_entity_poly.type
_entity_poly.pdbx_seq_one_letter_code
_entity_poly.pdbx_strand_id
1 'polypeptide(L)'
;MSPSDVPINWKRNLTVTWLGCFLTGAAFSLVMPFLPLYVEQLGVTGHSALNMWSGLVFSITFLFSAIASPFWGGLADRKGRKIMLLRSALGMAIVMLLMGMAQNIWQFLILRALLGLLGGFIPNANALIATQVPRHKSGRAVGTLATGGVSGALLGPLAGGLLADHYGLRPVFFITASVLFICFLLTFFFIRENFLPVSKKEMLHVREVVASVTKPRQVLRLFVTKLSLQVATGSM
;
A
#
# COMPACT_ATOMS: atom_id res chain seq x y z
N MET A 1 27.59 12.69 -22.58
CA MET A 1 26.85 12.65 -21.30
C MET A 1 25.90 11.47 -21.37
N SER A 2 26.08 10.51 -20.48
CA SER A 2 25.16 9.38 -20.40
C SER A 2 23.86 9.84 -19.71
N PRO A 3 22.68 9.25 -20.00
CA PRO A 3 21.42 9.66 -19.39
C PRO A 3 21.38 9.60 -17.85
N SER A 4 22.40 9.02 -17.20
CA SER A 4 22.54 8.86 -15.75
C SER A 4 23.11 10.07 -14.99
N ASP A 5 23.51 11.15 -15.67
CA ASP A 5 24.20 12.30 -15.04
C ASP A 5 23.25 13.45 -14.62
N VAL A 6 21.93 13.29 -14.74
CA VAL A 6 20.98 14.33 -14.28
C VAL A 6 20.85 14.29 -12.75
N PRO A 7 21.15 15.38 -12.02
CA PRO A 7 21.06 15.40 -10.57
C PRO A 7 19.62 15.08 -10.13
N ILE A 8 19.46 14.08 -9.26
CA ILE A 8 18.15 13.69 -8.72
C ILE A 8 17.64 14.84 -7.85
N ASN A 9 16.55 15.46 -8.28
CA ASN A 9 15.81 16.37 -7.42
C ASN A 9 14.96 15.57 -6.42
N TRP A 10 15.55 15.21 -5.28
CA TRP A 10 14.89 14.46 -4.21
C TRP A 10 13.66 15.19 -3.65
N LYS A 11 13.60 16.52 -3.72
CA LYS A 11 12.40 17.29 -3.32
C LYS A 11 11.23 16.99 -4.24
N ARG A 12 11.47 16.94 -5.56
CA ARG A 12 10.43 16.56 -6.53
C ARG A 12 9.95 15.14 -6.27
N ASN A 13 10.87 14.19 -6.09
CA ASN A 13 10.49 12.81 -5.80
C ASN A 13 9.69 12.73 -4.49
N LEU A 14 10.10 13.46 -3.44
CA LEU A 14 9.39 13.54 -2.17
C LEU A 14 7.96 14.07 -2.35
N THR A 15 7.76 15.15 -3.12
CA THR A 15 6.42 15.69 -3.37
C THR A 15 5.53 14.69 -4.13
N VAL A 16 6.09 14.01 -5.15
CA VAL A 16 5.33 13.04 -5.95
C VAL A 16 5.00 11.78 -5.15
N THR A 17 5.95 11.26 -4.37
CA THR A 17 5.70 10.10 -3.50
C THR A 17 4.80 10.46 -2.33
N TRP A 18 4.85 11.69 -1.82
CA TRP A 18 3.90 12.20 -0.83
C TRP A 18 2.47 12.19 -1.37
N LEU A 19 2.28 12.73 -2.58
CA LEU A 19 0.99 12.71 -3.26
C LEU A 19 0.55 11.27 -3.55
N GLY A 20 1.47 10.41 -3.98
CA GLY A 20 1.17 8.99 -4.19
C GLY A 20 0.76 8.26 -2.91
N CYS A 21 1.42 8.53 -1.78
CA CYS A 21 1.04 8.02 -0.47
C CYS A 21 -0.33 8.54 -0.04
N PHE A 22 -0.63 9.81 -0.29
CA PHE A 22 -1.94 10.40 -0.05
C PHE A 22 -3.04 9.72 -0.86
N LEU A 23 -2.87 9.63 -2.19
CA LEU A 23 -3.83 8.99 -3.09
C LEU A 23 -4.05 7.52 -2.72
N THR A 24 -2.97 6.81 -2.39
CA THR A 24 -3.03 5.41 -1.97
C THR A 24 -3.72 5.25 -0.61
N GLY A 25 -3.40 6.11 0.36
CA GLY A 25 -4.04 6.11 1.68
C GLY A 25 -5.54 6.40 1.58
N ALA A 26 -5.92 7.38 0.74
CA ALA A 26 -7.31 7.67 0.42
C ALA A 26 -8.00 6.46 -0.21
N ALA A 27 -7.39 5.84 -1.24
CA ALA A 27 -7.93 4.67 -1.92
C ALA A 27 -8.23 3.49 -0.97
N PHE A 28 -7.33 3.19 -0.05
CA PHE A 28 -7.56 2.13 0.95
C PHE A 28 -8.72 2.46 1.89
N SER A 29 -8.77 3.71 2.37
CA SER A 29 -9.74 4.14 3.36
C SER A 29 -11.14 4.39 2.76
N LEU A 30 -11.21 4.68 1.46
CA LEU A 30 -12.45 4.95 0.73
C LEU A 30 -13.33 3.70 0.58
N VAL A 31 -12.72 2.50 0.56
CA VAL A 31 -13.43 1.22 0.40
C VAL A 31 -13.69 0.52 1.73
N MET A 32 -12.84 0.74 2.73
CA MET A 32 -12.84 0.00 3.99
C MET A 32 -14.17 0.08 4.78
N PRO A 33 -14.80 1.25 5.01
CA PRO A 33 -16.02 1.34 5.83
C PRO A 33 -17.25 0.71 5.15
N PHE A 34 -17.28 0.65 3.82
CA PHE A 34 -18.41 0.11 3.06
C PHE A 34 -18.27 -1.37 2.72
N LEU A 35 -17.18 -2.01 3.17
CA LEU A 35 -16.86 -3.39 2.88
C LEU A 35 -17.98 -4.35 3.33
N PRO A 36 -18.56 -4.25 4.55
CA PRO A 36 -19.67 -5.12 4.94
C PRO A 36 -20.90 -4.94 4.06
N LEU A 37 -21.22 -3.68 3.71
CA LEU A 37 -22.36 -3.34 2.86
C LEU A 37 -22.17 -3.90 1.43
N TYR A 38 -20.93 -3.91 0.92
CA TYR A 38 -20.63 -4.52 -0.37
C TYR A 38 -20.69 -6.05 -0.33
N VAL A 39 -20.26 -6.67 0.77
CA VAL A 39 -20.39 -8.12 0.99
C VAL A 39 -21.86 -8.55 1.00
N GLU A 40 -22.74 -7.74 1.59
CA GLU A 40 -24.18 -7.94 1.55
C GLU A 40 -24.74 -7.86 0.11
N GLN A 41 -24.32 -6.85 -0.67
CA GLN A 41 -24.70 -6.72 -2.09
C GLN A 41 -24.24 -7.89 -2.98
N LEU A 42 -23.22 -8.64 -2.56
CA LEU A 42 -22.74 -9.84 -3.25
C LEU A 42 -23.50 -11.12 -2.87
N GLY A 43 -24.59 -11.00 -2.11
CA GLY A 43 -25.51 -12.09 -1.79
C GLY A 43 -25.25 -12.78 -0.45
N VAL A 44 -24.38 -12.24 0.41
CA VAL A 44 -24.18 -12.75 1.77
C VAL A 44 -25.28 -12.20 2.67
N THR A 45 -26.27 -13.02 3.01
CA THR A 45 -27.39 -12.62 3.87
C THR A 45 -27.26 -13.22 5.27
N GLY A 46 -27.59 -12.43 6.29
CA GLY A 46 -27.63 -12.85 7.69
C GLY A 46 -26.48 -12.29 8.53
N HIS A 47 -26.81 -11.76 9.72
CA HIS A 47 -25.87 -11.03 10.59
C HIS A 47 -24.58 -11.82 10.91
N SER A 48 -24.69 -13.10 11.25
CA SER A 48 -23.52 -13.92 11.57
C SER A 48 -22.62 -14.18 10.35
N ALA A 49 -23.23 -14.45 9.19
CA ALA A 49 -22.50 -14.65 7.94
C ALA A 49 -21.81 -13.37 7.47
N LEU A 50 -22.49 -12.22 7.53
CA LEU A 50 -21.92 -10.91 7.18
C LEU A 50 -20.69 -10.57 8.01
N ASN A 51 -20.76 -10.76 9.32
CA ASN A 51 -19.61 -10.52 10.21
C ASN A 51 -18.43 -11.42 9.87
N MET A 52 -18.68 -12.72 9.67
CA MET A 52 -17.64 -13.69 9.34
C MET A 52 -16.99 -13.39 7.98
N TRP A 53 -17.79 -13.15 6.94
CA TRP A 53 -17.30 -12.84 5.60
C TRP A 53 -16.57 -11.50 5.53
N SER A 54 -17.06 -10.47 6.23
CA SER A 54 -16.39 -9.17 6.30
C SER A 54 -15.02 -9.30 6.98
N GLY A 55 -14.95 -10.03 8.10
CA GLY A 55 -13.70 -10.33 8.79
C GLY A 55 -12.73 -11.12 7.91
N LEU A 56 -13.22 -12.11 7.15
CA LEU A 56 -12.40 -12.91 6.23
C LEU A 56 -11.84 -12.07 5.07
N VAL A 57 -12.70 -11.28 4.42
CA VAL A 57 -12.37 -10.37 3.32
C VAL A 57 -11.37 -9.29 3.75
N PHE A 58 -11.44 -8.85 5.00
CA PHE A 58 -10.45 -7.94 5.59
C PHE A 58 -9.12 -8.66 5.82
N SER A 59 -9.15 -9.77 6.56
CA SER A 59 -7.96 -10.50 7.02
C SER A 59 -7.15 -11.11 5.87
N ILE A 60 -7.82 -11.60 4.81
CA ILE A 60 -7.14 -12.21 3.66
C ILE A 60 -6.20 -11.21 2.96
N THR A 61 -6.58 -9.94 2.90
CA THR A 61 -5.75 -8.89 2.28
C THR A 61 -4.43 -8.72 3.05
N PHE A 62 -4.51 -8.68 4.39
CA PHE A 62 -3.33 -8.56 5.25
C PHE A 62 -2.48 -9.83 5.26
N LEU A 63 -3.12 -11.02 5.26
CA LEU A 63 -2.41 -12.30 5.18
C LEU A 63 -1.55 -12.39 3.92
N PHE A 64 -2.14 -12.10 2.76
CA PHE A 64 -1.43 -12.13 1.49
C PHE A 64 -0.41 -11.00 1.38
N SER A 65 -0.69 -9.81 1.94
CA SER A 65 0.30 -8.74 2.03
C SER A 65 1.50 -9.13 2.88
N ALA A 66 1.31 -9.86 3.99
CA ALA A 66 2.40 -10.33 4.83
C ALA A 66 3.26 -11.38 4.11
N ILE A 67 2.64 -12.31 3.39
CA ILE A 67 3.33 -13.31 2.57
C ILE A 67 4.12 -12.64 1.44
N ALA A 68 3.54 -11.61 0.80
CA ALA A 68 4.14 -10.92 -0.32
C ALA A 68 5.27 -9.95 0.08
N SER A 69 5.24 -9.42 1.31
CA SER A 69 6.15 -8.37 1.78
C SER A 69 7.64 -8.72 1.63
N PRO A 70 8.14 -9.90 2.07
CA PRO A 70 9.55 -10.26 1.88
C PRO A 70 9.95 -10.38 0.40
N PHE A 71 9.04 -10.94 -0.42
CA PHE A 71 9.28 -11.13 -1.85
C PHE A 71 9.41 -9.79 -2.58
N TRP A 72 8.47 -8.87 -2.36
CA TRP A 72 8.51 -7.54 -2.97
C TRP A 72 9.61 -6.67 -2.40
N GLY A 73 9.95 -6.81 -1.12
CA GLY A 73 11.10 -6.14 -0.51
C GLY A 73 12.40 -6.50 -1.22
N GLY A 74 12.70 -7.80 -1.32
CA GLY A 74 13.91 -8.27 -2.01
C GLY A 74 13.92 -7.95 -3.50
N LEU A 75 12.75 -8.00 -4.18
CA LEU A 75 12.68 -7.62 -5.59
C LEU A 75 12.89 -6.11 -5.80
N ALA A 76 12.41 -5.28 -4.87
CA ALA A 76 12.62 -3.84 -4.90
C ALA A 76 14.10 -3.46 -4.78
N ASP A 77 14.84 -4.17 -3.93
CA ASP A 77 16.29 -3.99 -3.81
C ASP A 77 17.05 -4.39 -5.09
N ARG A 78 16.51 -5.36 -5.85
CA ARG A 78 17.16 -5.91 -7.06
C ARG A 78 16.79 -5.20 -8.36
N LYS A 79 15.57 -4.68 -8.47
CA LYS A 79 15.05 -4.06 -9.71
C LYS A 79 14.81 -2.55 -9.58
N GLY A 80 14.98 -1.99 -8.39
CA GLY A 80 14.71 -0.59 -8.11
C GLY A 80 13.32 -0.35 -7.55
N ARG A 81 13.23 0.70 -6.74
CA ARG A 81 12.04 1.04 -5.96
C ARG A 81 10.98 1.70 -6.84
N LYS A 82 11.36 2.45 -7.89
CA LYS A 82 10.46 3.07 -8.87
C LYS A 82 9.62 2.01 -9.58
N ILE A 83 10.24 0.92 -10.06
CA ILE A 83 9.51 -0.14 -10.75
C ILE A 83 8.50 -0.80 -9.80
N MET A 84 8.84 -0.95 -8.53
CA MET A 84 7.90 -1.50 -7.54
C MET A 84 6.75 -0.55 -7.22
N LEU A 85 7.00 0.77 -7.12
CA LEU A 85 5.93 1.77 -6.98
C LEU A 85 4.94 1.69 -8.15
N LEU A 86 5.45 1.62 -9.38
CA LEU A 86 4.63 1.51 -10.58
C LEU A 86 3.80 0.22 -10.60
N ARG A 87 4.45 -0.92 -10.28
CA ARG A 87 3.78 -2.22 -10.21
C ARG A 87 2.66 -2.21 -9.17
N SER A 88 2.91 -1.65 -7.99
CA SER A 88 1.89 -1.59 -6.95
C SER A 88 0.73 -0.69 -7.33
N ALA A 89 0.99 0.53 -7.81
CA ALA A 89 -0.07 1.46 -8.20
C ALA A 89 -0.94 0.89 -9.33
N LEU A 90 -0.32 0.37 -10.40
CA LEU A 90 -1.04 -0.21 -11.53
C LEU A 90 -1.78 -1.49 -11.15
N GLY A 91 -1.12 -2.40 -10.44
CA GLY A 91 -1.72 -3.67 -10.01
C GLY A 91 -2.94 -3.45 -9.11
N MET A 92 -2.83 -2.53 -8.15
CA MET A 92 -3.95 -2.16 -7.28
C MET A 92 -5.08 -1.46 -8.06
N ALA A 93 -4.76 -0.60 -9.04
CA ALA A 93 -5.77 0.04 -9.89
C ALA A 93 -6.60 -0.99 -10.68
N ILE A 94 -5.93 -1.95 -11.32
CA ILE A 94 -6.59 -3.03 -12.08
C ILE A 94 -7.46 -3.88 -11.15
N VAL A 95 -6.92 -4.29 -9.99
CA VAL A 95 -7.67 -5.10 -9.04
C VAL A 95 -8.88 -4.35 -8.47
N MET A 96 -8.75 -3.05 -8.17
CA MET A 96 -9.88 -2.23 -7.74
C MET A 96 -10.97 -2.14 -8.81
N LEU A 97 -10.58 -1.98 -10.08
CA LEU A 97 -11.53 -1.98 -11.19
C LEU A 97 -12.28 -3.32 -11.29
N LEU A 98 -11.55 -4.45 -11.19
CA LEU A 98 -12.16 -5.78 -11.19
C LEU A 98 -13.06 -6.02 -9.97
N MET A 99 -12.73 -5.44 -8.80
CA MET A 99 -13.56 -5.53 -7.60
C MET A 99 -14.92 -4.85 -7.80
N GLY A 100 -14.96 -3.70 -8.49
CA GLY A 100 -16.21 -3.02 -8.85
C GLY A 100 -17.09 -3.81 -9.82
N MET A 101 -16.49 -4.76 -10.55
CA MET A 101 -17.17 -5.67 -11.49
C MET A 101 -17.51 -7.03 -10.86
N ALA A 102 -17.13 -7.27 -9.60
CA ALA A 102 -17.37 -8.56 -8.94
C ALA A 102 -18.87 -8.84 -8.81
N GLN A 103 -19.27 -10.07 -9.13
CA GLN A 103 -20.67 -10.51 -9.11
C GLN A 103 -20.99 -11.42 -7.92
N ASN A 104 -19.97 -11.98 -7.27
CA ASN A 104 -20.13 -12.84 -6.11
C ASN A 104 -18.99 -12.65 -5.10
N ILE A 105 -19.23 -13.10 -3.86
CA ILE A 105 -18.28 -12.96 -2.75
C ILE A 105 -16.95 -13.69 -3.00
N TRP A 106 -16.96 -14.81 -3.73
CA TRP A 106 -15.75 -15.59 -4.00
C TRP A 106 -14.80 -14.86 -4.96
N GLN A 107 -15.33 -14.26 -6.03
CA GLN A 107 -14.57 -13.37 -6.91
C GLN A 107 -13.97 -12.21 -6.11
N PHE A 108 -14.78 -11.57 -5.26
CA PHE A 108 -14.31 -10.48 -4.42
C PHE A 108 -13.20 -10.91 -3.45
N LEU A 109 -13.34 -12.08 -2.82
CA LEU A 109 -12.35 -12.65 -1.90
C LEU A 109 -11.00 -12.91 -2.61
N ILE A 110 -11.03 -13.49 -3.81
CA ILE A 110 -9.84 -13.74 -4.63
C ILE A 110 -9.18 -12.41 -5.01
N LEU A 111 -9.97 -11.43 -5.45
CA LEU A 111 -9.47 -10.10 -5.78
C LEU A 111 -8.84 -9.41 -4.56
N ARG A 112 -9.36 -9.63 -3.35
CA ARG A 112 -8.77 -9.12 -2.10
C ARG A 112 -7.42 -9.75 -1.78
N ALA A 113 -7.29 -11.06 -1.98
CA ALA A 113 -6.00 -11.73 -1.88
C ALA A 113 -5.00 -11.15 -2.90
N LEU A 114 -5.42 -10.94 -4.14
CA LEU A 114 -4.61 -10.31 -5.19
C LEU A 114 -4.21 -8.87 -4.84
N LEU A 115 -5.12 -8.09 -4.26
CA LEU A 115 -4.83 -6.73 -3.78
C LEU A 115 -3.70 -6.76 -2.73
N GLY A 116 -3.77 -7.69 -1.78
CA GLY A 116 -2.71 -7.91 -0.78
C GLY A 116 -1.36 -8.26 -1.41
N LEU A 117 -1.36 -9.14 -2.43
CA LEU A 117 -0.15 -9.51 -3.18
C LEU A 117 0.44 -8.36 -4.00
N LEU A 118 -0.41 -7.46 -4.50
CA LEU A 118 -0.04 -6.34 -5.38
C LEU A 118 0.30 -5.06 -4.61
N GLY A 119 0.01 -5.00 -3.31
CA GLY A 119 0.30 -3.88 -2.43
C GLY A 119 1.78 -3.54 -2.27
N GLY A 120 2.07 -2.61 -1.35
CA GLY A 120 3.44 -2.20 -1.00
C GLY A 120 3.90 -0.85 -1.55
N PHE A 121 2.99 0.02 -1.99
CA PHE A 121 3.35 1.37 -2.46
C PHE A 121 4.02 2.21 -1.36
N ILE A 122 3.37 2.38 -0.20
CA ILE A 122 3.86 3.20 0.93
C ILE A 122 5.25 2.76 1.44
N PRO A 123 5.53 1.47 1.73
CA PRO A 123 6.85 1.07 2.19
C PRO A 123 7.94 1.29 1.11
N ASN A 124 7.62 1.10 -0.17
CA ASN A 124 8.56 1.39 -1.27
C ASN A 124 8.81 2.89 -1.43
N ALA A 125 7.80 3.74 -1.20
CA ALA A 125 7.94 5.19 -1.22
C ALA A 125 8.85 5.67 -0.09
N ASN A 126 8.63 5.14 1.12
CA ASN A 126 9.48 5.41 2.28
C ASN A 126 10.94 5.00 2.02
N ALA A 127 11.16 3.80 1.48
CA ALA A 127 12.49 3.31 1.15
C ALA A 127 13.17 4.15 0.06
N LEU A 128 12.46 4.50 -1.02
CA LEU A 128 12.99 5.34 -2.12
C LEU A 128 13.44 6.72 -1.63
N ILE A 129 12.64 7.36 -0.77
CA ILE A 129 13.00 8.67 -0.23
C ILE A 129 14.12 8.56 0.80
N ALA A 130 14.12 7.52 1.63
CA ALA A 130 15.17 7.29 2.61
C ALA A 130 16.56 7.11 1.97
N THR A 131 16.64 6.55 0.76
CA THR A 131 17.90 6.36 0.03
C THR A 131 18.36 7.60 -0.74
N GLN A 132 17.44 8.49 -1.13
CA GLN A 132 17.75 9.69 -1.92
C GLN A 132 17.99 10.95 -1.10
N VAL A 133 17.47 11.02 0.13
CA VAL A 133 17.59 12.18 1.01
C VAL A 133 18.86 12.10 1.86
N PRO A 134 19.58 13.22 2.08
CA PRO A 134 20.71 13.23 3.01
C PRO A 134 20.35 12.69 4.39
N ARG A 135 21.25 11.90 5.03
CA ARG A 135 20.98 11.19 6.30
C ARG A 135 20.36 12.07 7.39
N HIS A 136 20.82 13.31 7.53
CA HIS A 136 20.32 14.27 8.53
C HIS A 136 18.88 14.78 8.26
N LYS A 137 18.34 14.60 7.04
CA LYS A 137 16.98 15.00 6.64
C LYS A 137 16.04 13.82 6.40
N SER A 138 16.56 12.59 6.39
CA SER A 138 15.79 11.38 6.06
C SER A 138 14.58 11.19 7.00
N GLY A 139 14.77 11.38 8.31
CA GLY A 139 13.67 11.30 9.29
C GLY A 139 12.56 12.33 9.02
N ARG A 140 12.92 13.58 8.70
CA ARG A 140 11.94 14.62 8.34
C ARG A 140 11.21 14.27 7.04
N ALA A 141 11.92 13.79 6.03
CA ALA A 141 11.33 13.44 4.73
C ALA A 141 10.37 12.23 4.82
N VAL A 142 10.76 11.17 5.53
CA VAL A 142 9.89 10.01 5.79
C VAL A 142 8.71 10.41 6.69
N GLY A 143 8.93 11.30 7.67
CA GLY A 143 7.85 11.89 8.47
C GLY A 143 6.86 12.65 7.60
N THR A 144 7.34 13.47 6.65
CA THR A 144 6.47 14.13 5.66
C THR A 144 5.69 13.11 4.83
N LEU A 145 6.30 12.03 4.33
CA LEU A 145 5.57 10.98 3.61
C LEU A 145 4.43 10.36 4.44
N ALA A 146 4.68 10.12 5.73
CA ALA A 146 3.68 9.58 6.62
C ALA A 146 2.46 10.51 6.74
N THR A 147 2.67 11.84 6.75
CA THR A 147 1.53 12.78 6.77
C THR A 147 0.66 12.64 5.55
N GLY A 148 1.24 12.43 4.36
CA GLY A 148 0.47 12.20 3.13
C GLY A 148 -0.44 11.00 3.26
N GLY A 149 0.09 9.84 3.67
CA GLY A 149 -0.69 8.62 3.88
C GLY A 149 -1.80 8.77 4.92
N VAL A 150 -1.51 9.42 6.06
CA VAL A 150 -2.49 9.66 7.13
C VAL A 150 -3.58 10.63 6.67
N SER A 151 -3.21 11.75 6.03
CA SER A 151 -4.19 12.71 5.50
C SER A 151 -5.10 12.06 4.45
N GLY A 152 -4.55 11.20 3.59
CA GLY A 152 -5.35 10.43 2.64
C GLY A 152 -6.32 9.49 3.36
N ALA A 153 -5.84 8.75 4.35
CA ALA A 153 -6.67 7.83 5.13
C ALA A 153 -7.79 8.53 5.92
N LEU A 154 -7.57 9.78 6.36
CA LEU A 154 -8.58 10.60 7.02
C LEU A 154 -9.65 11.13 6.06
N LEU A 155 -9.24 11.59 4.87
CA LEU A 155 -10.17 12.15 3.89
C LEU A 155 -10.89 11.08 3.06
N GLY A 156 -10.34 9.87 2.96
CA GLY A 156 -10.88 8.76 2.18
C GLY A 156 -12.32 8.37 2.55
N PRO A 157 -12.65 8.14 3.84
CA PRO A 157 -14.00 7.76 4.26
C PRO A 157 -15.03 8.86 4.01
N LEU A 158 -14.65 10.13 4.19
CA LEU A 158 -15.54 11.27 3.92
C LEU A 158 -15.91 11.33 2.43
N ALA A 159 -14.91 11.23 1.55
CA ALA A 159 -15.15 11.18 0.11
C ALA A 159 -15.92 9.90 -0.28
N GLY A 160 -15.57 8.76 0.32
CA GLY A 160 -16.22 7.48 0.08
C GLY A 160 -17.69 7.45 0.46
N GLY A 161 -18.04 8.03 1.61
CA GLY A 161 -19.43 8.12 2.09
C GLY A 161 -20.30 8.95 1.17
N LEU A 162 -19.85 10.16 0.82
CA LEU A 162 -20.56 11.02 -0.13
C LEU A 162 -20.75 10.33 -1.48
N LEU A 163 -19.73 9.64 -1.98
CA LEU A 163 -19.81 8.91 -3.24
C LEU A 163 -20.74 7.69 -3.13
N ALA A 164 -20.68 6.94 -2.03
CA ALA A 164 -21.53 5.79 -1.77
C ALA A 164 -23.01 6.18 -1.65
N ASP A 165 -23.31 7.28 -0.97
CA ASP A 165 -24.67 7.76 -0.75
C ASP A 165 -25.32 8.25 -2.05
N HIS A 166 -24.57 8.92 -2.92
CA HIS A 166 -25.10 9.47 -4.18
C HIS A 166 -25.07 8.49 -5.36
N TYR A 167 -24.02 7.67 -5.47
CA TYR A 167 -23.77 6.84 -6.65
C TYR A 167 -23.76 5.33 -6.35
N GLY A 168 -23.89 4.92 -5.08
CA GLY A 168 -23.81 3.53 -4.65
C GLY A 168 -22.37 3.01 -4.52
N LEU A 169 -22.24 1.74 -4.10
CA LEU A 169 -20.94 1.16 -3.74
C LEU A 169 -20.07 0.76 -4.93
N ARG A 170 -20.64 0.37 -6.08
CA ARG A 170 -19.84 -0.06 -7.23
C ARG A 170 -19.03 1.10 -7.85
N PRO A 171 -19.59 2.29 -8.10
CA PRO A 171 -18.82 3.44 -8.60
C PRO A 171 -17.62 3.84 -7.74
N VAL A 172 -17.73 3.68 -6.42
CA VAL A 172 -16.64 3.93 -5.46
C VAL A 172 -15.37 3.13 -5.81
N PHE A 173 -15.50 1.87 -6.24
CA PHE A 173 -14.37 1.06 -6.71
C PHE A 173 -13.75 1.59 -8.01
N PHE A 174 -14.56 2.02 -8.97
CA PHE A 174 -14.07 2.58 -10.24
C PHE A 174 -13.36 3.94 -10.04
N ILE A 175 -13.87 4.76 -9.14
CA ILE A 175 -13.23 6.03 -8.74
C ILE A 175 -11.89 5.73 -8.05
N THR A 176 -11.87 4.76 -7.13
CA THR A 176 -10.64 4.31 -6.47
C THR A 176 -9.60 3.82 -7.48
N ALA A 177 -10.02 3.01 -8.46
CA ALA A 177 -9.16 2.53 -9.53
C ALA A 177 -8.59 3.69 -10.35
N SER A 178 -9.40 4.69 -10.67
CA SER A 178 -8.98 5.89 -11.40
C SER A 178 -7.95 6.71 -10.61
N VAL A 179 -8.17 6.89 -9.31
CA VAL A 179 -7.24 7.57 -8.40
C VAL A 179 -5.89 6.85 -8.34
N LEU A 180 -5.89 5.52 -8.24
CA LEU A 180 -4.68 4.71 -8.24
C LEU A 180 -3.98 4.72 -9.61
N PHE A 181 -4.74 4.78 -10.70
CA PHE A 181 -4.19 4.92 -12.04
C PHE A 181 -3.54 6.30 -12.24
N ILE A 182 -4.13 7.38 -11.73
CA ILE A 182 -3.51 8.71 -11.71
C ILE A 182 -2.22 8.67 -10.88
N CYS A 183 -2.22 8.00 -9.72
CA CYS A 183 -1.02 7.78 -8.92
C CYS A 183 0.08 7.05 -9.71
N PHE A 184 -0.28 6.05 -10.51
CA PHE A 184 0.63 5.37 -11.42
C PHE A 184 1.22 6.33 -12.47
N LEU A 185 0.39 7.14 -13.14
CA LEU A 185 0.86 8.11 -14.13
C LEU A 185 1.81 9.14 -13.51
N LEU A 186 1.47 9.70 -12.35
CA LEU A 186 2.31 10.64 -11.63
C LEU A 186 3.67 10.02 -11.26
N THR A 187 3.64 8.79 -10.76
CA THR A 187 4.84 8.00 -10.44
C THR A 187 5.67 7.74 -11.70
N PHE A 188 5.03 7.43 -12.83
CA PHE A 188 5.70 7.07 -14.08
C PHE A 188 6.47 8.24 -14.66
N PHE A 189 5.80 9.39 -14.79
CA PHE A 189 6.35 10.58 -15.44
C PHE A 189 7.31 11.37 -14.55
N PHE A 190 7.02 11.54 -13.26
CA PHE A 190 7.73 12.51 -12.43
C PHE A 190 8.80 11.91 -11.51
N ILE A 191 8.67 10.65 -11.10
CA ILE A 191 9.68 10.00 -10.25
C ILE A 191 10.88 9.61 -11.11
N ARG A 192 12.07 10.01 -10.67
CA ARG A 192 13.34 9.54 -11.23
C ARG A 192 14.14 8.80 -10.16
N GLU A 193 14.70 7.67 -10.51
CA GLU A 193 15.54 6.88 -9.63
C GLU A 193 16.84 6.57 -10.37
N ASN A 194 17.99 6.95 -9.79
CA ASN A 194 19.27 6.40 -10.23
C ASN A 194 19.44 5.09 -9.47
N PHE A 195 19.05 4.00 -10.10
CA PHE A 195 19.12 2.69 -9.50
C PHE A 195 20.58 2.21 -9.50
N LEU A 196 21.17 2.12 -8.30
CA LEU A 196 22.41 1.40 -8.08
C LEU A 196 22.04 -0.01 -7.57
N PRO A 197 22.19 -1.06 -8.38
CA PRO A 197 21.83 -2.42 -7.97
C PRO A 197 22.67 -2.86 -6.78
N VAL A 198 22.02 -3.31 -5.71
CA VAL A 198 22.70 -4.01 -4.61
C VAL A 198 23.19 -5.36 -5.15
N SER A 199 24.49 -5.61 -5.05
CA SER A 199 25.10 -6.84 -5.57
C SER A 199 24.57 -8.07 -4.84
N LYS A 200 24.30 -9.16 -5.57
CA LYS A 200 23.73 -10.43 -5.06
C LYS A 200 24.57 -11.03 -3.90
N LYS A 201 25.83 -10.64 -3.75
CA LYS A 201 26.75 -11.06 -2.68
C LYS A 201 26.52 -10.39 -1.32
N GLU A 202 25.80 -9.27 -1.25
CA GLU A 202 25.56 -8.50 -0.01
C GLU A 202 24.18 -8.74 0.58
N MET A 203 23.34 -9.56 -0.07
CA MET A 203 22.00 -9.85 0.39
C MET A 203 22.06 -10.89 1.52
N LEU A 204 21.73 -10.47 2.74
CA LEU A 204 21.46 -11.38 3.84
C LEU A 204 20.26 -12.27 3.47
N HIS A 205 20.45 -13.58 3.50
CA HIS A 205 19.36 -14.54 3.32
C HIS A 205 18.30 -14.33 4.40
N VAL A 206 17.01 -14.64 4.16
CA VAL A 206 15.95 -14.52 5.19
C VAL A 206 16.35 -15.21 6.51
N ARG A 207 17.07 -16.34 6.43
CA ARG A 207 17.65 -17.03 7.60
C ARG A 207 18.76 -16.23 8.28
N GLU A 208 19.61 -15.55 7.53
CA GLU A 208 20.68 -14.68 8.06
C GLU A 208 20.11 -13.38 8.62
N VAL A 209 19.05 -12.82 8.03
CA VAL A 209 18.32 -11.69 8.61
C VAL A 209 17.74 -12.10 9.97
N VAL A 210 17.07 -13.26 10.05
CA VAL A 210 16.54 -13.79 11.30
C VAL A 210 17.65 -14.11 12.31
N ALA A 211 18.79 -14.65 11.87
CA ALA A 211 19.96 -14.92 12.73
C ALA A 211 20.71 -13.64 13.16
N SER A 212 20.68 -12.59 12.33
CA SER A 212 21.28 -11.28 12.62
C SER A 212 20.46 -10.44 13.60
N VAL A 213 19.24 -10.89 13.95
CA VAL A 213 18.44 -10.34 15.03
C VAL A 213 19.15 -10.64 16.35
N THR A 214 20.11 -9.78 16.68
CA THR A 214 20.99 -9.84 17.86
C THR A 214 20.22 -9.69 19.18
N LYS A 215 18.97 -9.20 19.13
CA LYS A 215 18.08 -9.02 20.29
C LYS A 215 16.63 -9.39 19.95
N PRO A 216 16.29 -10.70 19.86
CA PRO A 216 14.95 -11.15 19.48
C PRO A 216 13.85 -10.62 20.41
N ARG A 217 14.16 -10.44 21.70
CA ARG A 217 13.25 -9.81 22.69
C ARG A 217 12.91 -8.35 22.35
N GLN A 218 13.80 -7.59 21.73
CA GLN A 218 13.53 -6.20 21.35
C GLN A 218 12.71 -6.10 20.07
N VAL A 219 13.00 -6.95 19.08
CA VAL A 219 12.16 -7.05 17.87
C VAL A 219 10.75 -7.51 18.23
N LEU A 220 10.63 -8.48 19.14
CA LEU A 220 9.34 -8.92 19.66
C LEU A 220 8.61 -7.77 20.39
N ARG A 221 9.31 -6.99 21.23
CA ARG A 221 8.72 -5.80 21.88
C ARG A 221 8.26 -4.77 20.86
N LEU A 222 9.08 -4.43 19.85
CA LEU A 222 8.70 -3.49 18.79
C LEU A 222 7.50 -3.99 17.99
N PHE A 223 7.44 -5.28 17.70
CA PHE A 223 6.32 -5.92 17.03
C PHE A 223 5.05 -5.85 17.88
N VAL A 224 5.12 -6.23 19.17
CA VAL A 224 3.99 -6.17 20.10
C VAL A 224 3.51 -4.73 20.25
N THR A 225 4.41 -3.76 20.47
CA THR A 225 4.02 -2.34 20.59
C THR A 225 3.37 -1.82 19.31
N LYS A 226 3.91 -2.14 18.12
CA LYS A 226 3.28 -1.82 16.82
C LYS A 226 1.89 -2.45 16.69
N LEU A 227 1.76 -3.72 17.07
CA LEU A 227 0.52 -4.47 17.00
C LEU A 227 -0.53 -3.89 17.96
N SER A 228 -0.16 -3.57 19.19
CA SER A 228 -1.00 -2.87 20.16
C SER A 228 -1.45 -1.50 19.64
N LEU A 229 -0.55 -0.74 19.01
CA LEU A 229 -0.90 0.55 18.40
C LEU A 229 -1.90 0.38 17.26
N GLN A 230 -1.70 -0.61 16.40
CA GLN A 230 -2.61 -0.92 15.29
C GLN A 230 -3.98 -1.38 15.79
N VAL A 231 -4.03 -2.20 16.83
CA VAL A 231 -5.29 -2.62 17.48
C VAL A 231 -6.00 -1.41 18.08
N ALA A 232 -5.27 -0.53 18.77
CA ALA A 232 -5.85 0.68 19.35
C ALA A 232 -6.42 1.62 18.27
N THR A 233 -5.72 1.79 17.15
CA THR A 233 -6.20 2.59 16.02
C THR A 233 -7.36 1.91 15.27
N GLY A 234 -7.38 0.58 15.17
CA GLY A 234 -8.44 -0.16 14.49
C GLY A 234 -9.72 -0.36 15.30
N SER A 235 -9.70 -0.05 16.59
CA SER A 235 -10.86 -0.15 17.50
C SER A 235 -11.61 1.18 17.67
N MET A 236 -11.12 2.26 17.05
CA MET A 236 -11.70 3.61 17.11
C MET A 236 -12.58 3.91 15.90
#